data_AF-A0A0R1XT48-F1
#
_entry.id   AF-A0A0R1XT48-F1
#
_cell.length_a   1.000
_cell.length_b   1.000
_cell.length_c   1.000
_cell.angle_alpha   90.00
_cell.angle_beta   90.00
_cell.angle_gamma   90.00
#
_symmetry.space_group_name_H-M   'P 1'
#
loop_
_entity.id
_entity.type
_entity.pdbx_description
1 polymer ?
#
loop_
_entity_poly.entity_id
_entity_poly.type
_entity_poly.pdbx_seq_one_letter_code
_entity_poly.pdbx_strand_id
1 'polypeptide(L)' 'MKVKLQQVLALESYAQTVYRKCECCKRVRDIYFRLNVKDAKTGEMLVGSLELCKDCGRNFGEITNSEVATERTIEEFKFE' A
#
# COMPACT_ATOMS: atom_id res chain seq x y z
N MET A 1 17.98 2.19 18.24
CA MET A 1 16.71 1.47 17.99
C MET A 1 16.71 1.01 16.54
N LYS A 2 16.61 -0.29 16.25
CA LYS A 2 16.46 -0.77 14.86
C LYS A 2 14.98 -0.71 14.51
N VAL A 3 14.60 0.20 13.62
CA VAL A 3 13.21 0.38 13.16
C VAL A 3 12.96 -0.61 12.03
N LYS A 4 11.84 -1.34 12.07
CA LYS A 4 11.46 -2.24 10.98
C LYS A 4 10.93 -1.41 9.82
N LEU A 5 11.38 -1.69 8.60
CA LEU A 5 11.01 -0.93 7.41
C LEU A 5 9.48 -0.87 7.20
N GLN A 6 8.78 -1.96 7.47
CA GLN A 6 7.30 -2.06 7.40
C GLN A 6 6.57 -1.11 8.36
N GLN A 7 7.21 -0.69 9.46
CA GLN A 7 6.59 0.23 10.43
C GLN A 7 6.62 1.67 9.94
N VAL A 8 7.60 2.02 9.10
CA VAL A 8 7.82 3.38 8.59
C VAL A 8 7.34 3.56 7.15
N LEU A 9 7.31 2.47 6.38
CA LEU A 9 6.77 2.38 5.03
C LEU A 9 5.65 1.34 5.06
N ALA A 10 4.46 1.77 5.47
CA ALA A 10 3.31 0.89 5.64
C ALA A 10 2.50 0.84 4.35
N LEU A 11 2.47 -0.33 3.70
CA LEU A 11 1.76 -0.55 2.45
C LEU A 11 0.39 -1.19 2.71
N GLU A 12 -0.68 -0.47 2.37
CA GLU A 12 -2.06 -0.86 2.61
C GLU A 12 -2.79 -1.09 1.29
N SER A 13 -3.63 -2.11 1.22
CA SER A 13 -4.52 -2.36 0.08
C SER A 13 -5.83 -1.58 0.21
N TYR A 14 -6.28 -0.94 -0.86
CA TYR A 14 -7.62 -0.35 -0.90
C TYR A 14 -8.71 -1.42 -0.94
N ALA A 15 -9.84 -1.13 -0.28
CA ALA A 15 -11.04 -1.97 -0.34
C ALA A 15 -11.71 -1.93 -1.72
N GLN A 16 -11.65 -0.78 -2.39
CA GLN A 16 -12.14 -0.58 -3.75
C GLN A 16 -11.08 0.17 -4.54
N THR A 17 -10.83 -0.28 -5.77
CA THR A 17 -9.90 0.40 -6.67
C THR A 17 -10.47 1.71 -7.16
N VAL A 18 -9.62 2.72 -7.30
CA VAL A 18 -10.00 4.02 -7.87
C VAL A 18 -9.17 4.27 -9.12
N TYR A 19 -9.83 4.63 -10.22
CA TYR A 19 -9.17 4.91 -11.49
C TYR A 19 -8.62 6.35 -11.49
N ARG A 20 -7.31 6.51 -11.32
CA ARG A 20 -6.64 7.83 -11.30
C ARG A 20 -5.14 7.71 -11.62
N LYS A 21 -4.44 8.84 -11.60
CA LYS A 21 -3.00 8.88 -11.88
C LYS A 21 -2.20 8.23 -10.73
N CYS A 22 -1.46 7.18 -11.03
CA CYS A 22 -0.53 6.56 -10.08
C CYS A 22 0.58 7.55 -9.72
N GLU A 23 0.87 7.71 -8.44
CA GLU A 23 1.83 8.71 -7.96
C GLU A 23 3.28 8.29 -8.16
N CYS A 24 3.54 7.00 -8.36
CA CYS A 24 4.87 6.48 -8.69
C CYS A 24 5.17 6.57 -10.19
N CYS A 25 4.46 5.82 -11.03
CA CYS A 25 4.74 5.75 -12.46
C CYS A 25 4.07 6.85 -13.31
N LYS A 26 3.25 7.71 -12.70
CA LYS A 26 2.53 8.83 -13.33
C LYS A 26 1.56 8.44 -14.47
N ARG A 27 1.26 7.14 -14.65
CA ARG A 27 0.23 6.67 -15.60
C ARG A 27 -1.15 6.61 -14.93
N VAL A 28 -2.21 6.90 -15.67
CA VAL A 28 -3.61 6.77 -15.22
C VAL A 28 -4.04 5.31 -15.32
N ARG A 29 -4.47 4.72 -14.22
CA ARG A 29 -4.94 3.33 -14.10
C ARG A 29 -5.57 3.08 -12.73
N ASP A 30 -6.04 1.87 -12.49
CA ASP A 30 -6.55 1.48 -11.18
C ASP A 30 -5.46 1.54 -10.11
N ILE A 31 -5.80 2.21 -9.02
CA ILE A 31 -5.00 2.33 -7.81
C ILE A 31 -5.48 1.28 -6.81
N TYR A 32 -4.55 0.43 -6.40
CA TYR A 32 -4.80 -0.71 -5.52
C TYR A 32 -4.21 -0.51 -4.13
N PHE A 33 -3.17 0.31 -4.01
CA PHE A 33 -2.41 0.41 -2.77
C PHE A 33 -2.14 1.85 -2.35
N ARG A 34 -1.99 2.03 -1.04
CA ARG A 34 -1.57 3.27 -0.37
C ARG A 34 -0.31 2.97 0.44
N LEU A 35 0.78 3.65 0.16
CA LEU A 35 2.02 3.57 0.94
C LEU A 35 2.11 4.77 1.88
N ASN A 36 1.94 4.55 3.18
CA ASN A 36 2.09 5.58 4.20
C ASN A 36 3.57 5.75 4.57
N VAL A 37 4.10 6.96 4.42
CA VAL A 37 5.48 7.31 4.76
C VAL A 37 5.52 7.99 6.12
N LYS A 38 6.13 7.32 7.10
CA LYS A 38 6.20 7.75 8.50
C LYS A 38 7.62 8.10 8.91
N ASP A 39 7.75 9.01 9.87
CA ASP A 39 9.02 9.37 10.47
C ASP A 39 9.62 8.17 11.21
N ALA A 40 10.92 7.93 11.02
CA ALA A 40 11.57 6.75 11.57
C ALA A 40 11.73 6.80 13.10
N LYS A 41 11.72 7.98 13.71
CA LYS A 41 11.90 8.16 15.16
C LYS A 41 10.56 8.21 15.88
N THR A 42 9.59 8.95 15.35
CA THR A 42 8.30 9.18 16.02
C THR A 42 7.20 8.22 15.56
N GLY A 43 7.31 7.66 14.34
CA GLY A 43 6.25 6.86 13.73
C GLY A 43 5.06 7.66 13.22
N GLU A 44 5.11 9.00 13.31
CA GLU A 44 4.10 9.91 12.79
C GLU A 44 4.20 10.04 11.27
N MET A 45 3.13 10.51 10.61
CA MET A 45 3.18 10.75 9.16
C MET A 45 4.21 11.82 8.82
N LEU A 46 5.19 11.47 7.97
CA LEU A 46 6.28 12.37 7.63
C LEU A 46 5.87 13.36 6.53
N VAL A 47 5.39 12.84 5.40
CA VAL A 47 5.05 13.66 4.21
C VAL A 47 3.64 13.41 3.71
N GLY A 48 3.06 12.25 4.05
CA GLY A 48 1.81 11.77 3.47
C GLY A 48 1.95 10.37 2.90
N SER A 49 1.02 10.02 2.01
CA SER A 49 0.93 8.68 1.43
C SER A 49 1.07 8.71 -0.07
N LEU A 50 1.62 7.65 -0.65
CA LEU A 50 1.67 7.44 -2.08
C LEU A 50 0.57 6.49 -2.55
N GLU A 51 -0.12 6.85 -3.61
CA GLU A 51 -1.19 6.07 -4.21
C GLU A 51 -0.67 5.32 -5.44
N LEU A 52 -0.71 3.99 -5.36
CA LEU A 52 0.03 3.10 -6.24
C LEU A 52 -0.89 2.17 -7.03
N CYS A 53 -0.59 2.02 -8.31
CA CYS A 53 -1.18 0.97 -9.14
C CYS A 53 -0.64 -0.42 -8.78
N LYS A 54 -1.21 -1.47 -9.38
CA LYS A 54 -0.83 -2.86 -9.16
C LYS A 54 0.69 -3.10 -9.24
N ASP A 55 1.32 -2.69 -10.34
CA ASP A 55 2.75 -2.93 -10.57
C ASP A 55 3.63 -2.18 -9.56
N CYS A 56 3.34 -0.90 -9.32
CA CYS A 56 4.09 -0.09 -8.38
C CYS A 56 3.92 -0.62 -6.94
N GLY A 57 2.71 -1.01 -6.55
CA GLY A 57 2.46 -1.60 -5.25
C GLY A 57 3.19 -2.92 -5.03
N ARG A 58 3.27 -3.79 -6.05
CA ARG A 58 4.08 -5.02 -5.99
C ARG A 58 5.56 -4.73 -5.75
N ASN A 59 6.13 -3.80 -6.51
CA ASN A 59 7.53 -3.40 -6.32
C ASN A 59 7.78 -2.85 -4.91
N PHE A 60 6.88 -2.01 -4.38
CA PHE A 60 6.99 -1.51 -3.02
C PHE A 60 6.76 -2.60 -1.96
N GLY A 61 5.91 -3.59 -2.24
CA GLY A 61 5.73 -4.78 -1.42
C GLY A 61 7.04 -5.55 -1.28
N GLU A 62 7.74 -5.82 -2.39
CA GLU A 62 9.05 -6.47 -2.40
C GLU A 62 10.11 -5.66 -1.62
N ILE A 63 10.17 -4.33 -1.83
CA ILE A 63 11.10 -3.45 -1.11
C ILE A 63 10.84 -3.47 0.40
N THR A 64 9.57 -3.42 0.80
CA THR A 64 9.17 -3.37 2.22
C THR A 64 9.06 -4.73 2.86
N ASN A 65 9.23 -5.81 2.07
CA ASN A 65 8.92 -7.18 2.47
C ASN A 65 7.47 -7.31 3.00
N SER A 66 6.52 -6.60 2.38
CA SER A 66 5.10 -6.63 2.72
C SER A 66 4.35 -7.52 1.74
N GLU A 67 3.49 -8.40 2.25
CA GLU A 67 2.58 -9.18 1.42
C GLU A 67 1.50 -8.26 0.84
N VAL A 68 1.38 -8.25 -0.49
CA VAL A 68 0.40 -7.44 -1.22
C VAL A 68 -0.51 -8.32 -2.05
N ALA A 69 -1.79 -8.36 -1.68
CA ALA A 69 -2.84 -9.02 -2.45
C ALA A 69 -3.76 -7.96 -3.08
N THR A 70 -4.11 -8.15 -4.35
CA THR A 70 -5.12 -7.33 -5.04
C THR A 70 -6.53 -7.90 -4.95
N GLU A 71 -6.64 -9.14 -4.50
CA GLU A 71 -7.89 -9.90 -4.40
C GLU A 71 -8.09 -10.30 -2.94
N ARG A 72 -9.27 -10.01 -2.39
CA ARG A 72 -9.70 -10.57 -1.12
C ARG A 72 -10.54 -11.81 -1.43
N THR A 73 -9.93 -12.98 -1.32
CA THR A 73 -10.67 -14.24 -1.29
C THR A 73 -11.35 -14.33 0.06
N ILE A 74 -12.68 -14.28 0.09
CA ILE A 74 -13.45 -14.53 1.30
C ILE A 74 -13.52 -16.05 1.45
N GLU A 75 -12.83 -16.63 2.42
CA GLU A 75 -12.82 -18.08 2.62
C GLU A 75 -14.16 -18.60 3.16
N GLU A 76 -14.90 -17.77 3.89
CA GLU A 76 -16.22 -18.11 4.41
C GLU A 76 -17.21 -16.96 4.21
N PHE A 77 -18.29 -17.22 3.48
CA PHE A 77 -19.44 -16.33 3.34
C PHE A 77 -20.63 -16.93 4.09
N LYS A 78 -21.13 -16.24 5.12
CA LYS A 78 -22.31 -16.65 5.89
C LYS A 78 -23.53 -15.83 5.49
N PHE A 79 -24.60 -16.52 5.10
CA PHE A 79 -25.93 -15.96 4.90
C PHE A 79 -26.64 -15.94 6.26
N GLU A 80 -26.40 -14.93 7.08
CA GLU A 80 -27.38 -14.58 8.12
C GLU A 80 -28.45 -13.67 7.54
#